data_AF-A0A969KYC9-F1
#
_entry.id   AF-A0A969KYC9-F1
#
_cell.length_a   1.000
_cell.length_b   1.000
_cell.length_c   1.000
_cell.angle_alpha   90.00
_cell.angle_beta   90.00
_cell.angle_gamma   90.00
#
_symmetry.space_group_name_H-M   'P 1'
#
loop_
_entity.id
_entity.type
_entity.pdbx_description
1 polymer ?
#
loop_
_entity_poly.entity_id
_entity_poly.type
_entity_poly.pdbx_seq_one_letter_code
_entity_poly.pdbx_strand_id
1 'polypeptide(L)' 'MDNGGSPSPQPFTPETRLIGREAALDSMGLVNLIVEVEQRLEDTYDLTVILADERAMSQKNSPFRSVETLADYICQLATE' A
#
# COMPACT_ATOMS: atom_id res chain seq x y z
N MET A 1 -35.77 5.13 19.12
CA MET A 1 -34.84 4.12 18.56
C MET A 1 -33.67 4.85 17.92
N ASP A 2 -32.69 5.13 18.76
CA ASP A 2 -31.27 5.20 18.45
C ASP A 2 -30.86 4.14 17.42
N ASN A 3 -30.32 4.58 16.28
CA ASN A 3 -29.48 3.76 15.41
C ASN A 3 -28.39 4.67 14.82
N GLY A 4 -27.75 5.45 15.69
CA GLY A 4 -26.52 6.17 15.39
C GLY A 4 -25.33 5.22 15.53
N GLY A 5 -25.29 4.15 14.73
CA GLY A 5 -24.09 3.33 14.60
C GLY A 5 -23.19 3.98 13.57
N SER A 6 -22.45 5.03 13.94
CA SER A 6 -21.31 5.46 13.12
C SER A 6 -20.44 4.23 12.89
N PRO A 7 -20.16 3.81 11.66
CA PRO A 7 -19.31 2.64 11.44
C PRO A 7 -18.00 2.90 12.17
N SER A 8 -17.68 2.05 13.14
CA SER A 8 -16.39 2.09 13.83
C SER A 8 -15.29 2.07 12.76
N PRO A 9 -14.29 2.96 12.80
CA PRO A 9 -13.19 2.89 11.85
C PRO A 9 -12.54 1.51 11.99
N GLN A 10 -12.74 0.66 10.98
CA GLN A 10 -12.15 -0.67 10.99
C GLN A 10 -10.64 -0.49 10.79
N PRO A 11 -9.80 -1.13 11.63
CA PRO A 11 -8.37 -1.06 11.46
C PRO A 11 -7.98 -1.74 10.14
N PHE A 12 -7.04 -1.14 9.42
CA PHE A 12 -6.44 -1.81 8.27
C PHE A 12 -5.67 -3.05 8.73
N THR A 13 -5.89 -4.16 8.05
CA THR A 13 -5.22 -5.45 8.28
C THR A 13 -4.20 -5.74 7.16
N PRO A 14 -3.26 -6.66 7.36
CA PRO A 14 -2.32 -7.10 6.31
C PRO A 14 -3.05 -7.60 5.04
N GLU A 15 -4.24 -8.19 5.21
CA GLU A 15 -5.10 -8.70 4.14
C GLU A 15 -5.91 -7.60 3.42
N THR A 16 -5.86 -6.35 3.90
CA THR A 16 -6.57 -5.22 3.29
C THR A 16 -6.08 -5.04 1.86
N ARG A 17 -7.01 -5.09 0.91
CA ARG A 17 -6.70 -4.89 -0.51
C ARG A 17 -6.49 -3.41 -0.83
N LEU A 18 -5.41 -3.11 -1.55
CA LEU A 18 -5.09 -1.75 -1.98
C LEU A 18 -5.48 -1.47 -3.44
N ILE A 19 -5.71 -2.52 -4.25
CA ILE A 19 -6.17 -2.41 -5.64
C ILE A 19 -7.35 -3.34 -5.95
N GLY A 20 -8.15 -2.97 -6.96
CA GLY A 20 -9.27 -3.75 -7.45
C GLY A 20 -10.63 -3.32 -6.90
N ARG A 21 -11.67 -4.13 -7.20
CA ARG A 21 -13.08 -3.79 -6.94
C ARG A 21 -13.44 -3.64 -5.46
N GLU A 22 -12.66 -4.25 -4.57
CA GLU A 22 -12.85 -4.26 -3.12
C GLU A 22 -11.68 -3.56 -2.41
N ALA A 23 -10.99 -2.67 -3.11
CA ALA A 23 -9.86 -1.93 -2.55
C ALA A 23 -10.32 -0.86 -1.57
N ALA A 24 -9.49 -0.64 -0.54
CA ALA A 24 -9.65 0.49 0.35
C ALA A 24 -9.23 1.83 -0.30
N LEU A 25 -8.51 1.78 -1.42
CA LEU A 25 -7.96 2.95 -2.12
C LEU A 25 -8.41 2.98 -3.58
N ASP A 26 -8.72 4.18 -4.05
CA ASP A 26 -8.85 4.48 -5.48
C ASP A 26 -7.46 4.69 -6.11
N SER A 27 -7.40 4.78 -7.45
CA SER A 27 -6.14 4.94 -8.18
C SER A 27 -5.26 6.08 -7.68
N MET A 28 -5.85 7.24 -7.36
CA MET A 28 -5.11 8.38 -6.81
C MET A 28 -4.67 8.15 -5.36
N GLY A 29 -5.49 7.46 -4.56
CA GLY A 29 -5.13 7.11 -3.19
C GLY A 29 -3.94 6.15 -3.15
N LEU A 30 -3.88 5.21 -4.09
CA LEU A 30 -2.74 4.30 -4.25
C LEU A 30 -1.46 5.07 -4.63
N VAL A 31 -1.53 5.96 -5.63
CA VAL A 31 -0.37 6.78 -6.01
C VAL A 31 0.14 7.60 -4.84
N ASN A 32 -0.77 8.23 -4.07
CA ASN A 32 -0.38 8.98 -2.88
C ASN A 32 0.26 8.09 -1.82
N LEU A 33 -0.29 6.90 -1.57
CA LEU A 33 0.32 5.94 -0.64
C LEU A 33 1.74 5.57 -1.08
N ILE A 34 1.95 5.32 -2.37
CA ILE A 34 3.27 4.96 -2.90
C ILE A 34 4.29 6.07 -2.63
N VAL A 35 3.96 7.31 -3.02
CA VAL A 35 4.87 8.46 -2.83
C VAL A 35 5.16 8.68 -1.35
N GLU A 36 4.14 8.62 -0.48
CA GLU A 36 4.33 8.77 0.97
C GLU A 36 5.22 7.68 1.55
N VAL A 37 5.10 6.43 1.08
CA VAL A 37 5.96 5.34 1.55
C VAL A 37 7.40 5.54 1.07
N GLU A 38 7.61 5.88 -0.20
CA GLU A 38 8.95 6.14 -0.77
C GLU A 38 9.65 7.27 0.00
N GLN A 39 8.96 8.41 0.18
CA GLN A 39 9.49 9.55 0.93
C GLN A 39 9.82 9.19 2.38
N ARG A 40 8.95 8.42 3.04
CA ARG A 40 9.16 8.05 4.44
C ARG A 40 10.30 7.05 4.61
N LEU A 41 10.53 6.19 3.62
CA LEU A 41 11.70 5.31 3.57
C LEU A 41 12.99 6.10 3.40
N GLU A 42 12.99 7.09 2.52
CA GLU A 42 14.11 8.02 2.33
C GLU A 42 14.38 8.82 3.63
N ASP A 43 13.38 9.48 4.19
CA ASP A 43 13.51 10.33 5.38
C ASP A 43 13.93 9.55 6.64
N THR A 44 13.44 8.31 6.80
CA THR A 44 13.65 7.53 8.03
C THR A 44 14.88 6.62 7.94
N TYR A 45 15.16 6.09 6.76
CA TYR A 45 16.18 5.04 6.57
C TYR A 45 17.25 5.42 5.52
N ASP A 46 17.17 6.59 4.90
CA ASP A 46 18.05 7.01 3.78
C ASP A 46 17.96 6.04 2.58
N LEU A 47 16.83 5.32 2.46
CA LEU A 47 16.58 4.32 1.43
C LEU A 47 15.76 4.91 0.29
N THR A 48 16.41 5.20 -0.83
CA THR A 48 15.73 5.59 -2.08
C THR A 48 15.27 4.34 -2.83
N VAL A 49 14.00 3.98 -2.68
CA VAL A 49 13.36 2.88 -3.44
C VAL A 49 12.33 3.43 -4.43
N ILE A 50 12.11 2.71 -5.53
CA ILE A 50 11.05 3.01 -6.50
C ILE A 50 10.05 1.87 -6.45
N LEU A 51 8.89 2.10 -5.82
CA LEU A 51 7.81 1.14 -5.71
C LEU A 51 7.00 1.07 -7.01
N ALA A 52 6.74 2.21 -7.65
CA ALA A 52 5.95 2.30 -8.88
C ALA A 52 6.76 2.02 -10.16
N ASP A 53 7.70 1.07 -10.13
CA ASP A 53 8.41 0.65 -11.34
C ASP A 53 7.48 -0.12 -12.29
N GLU A 54 7.76 -0.04 -13.59
CA GLU A 54 6.99 -0.75 -14.63
C GLU A 54 6.89 -2.26 -14.33
N ARG A 55 7.92 -2.85 -13.69
CA ARG A 55 7.93 -4.24 -13.25
C ARG A 55 6.88 -4.52 -12.17
N ALA A 56 6.78 -3.67 -11.15
CA ALA A 56 5.82 -3.83 -10.05
C ALA A 56 4.36 -3.76 -10.54
N MET A 57 4.10 -2.94 -11.56
CA MET A 57 2.78 -2.78 -12.17
C MET A 57 2.42 -3.89 -13.15
N SER A 58 3.40 -4.49 -13.81
CA SER A 58 3.18 -5.53 -14.84
C SER A 58 3.40 -6.96 -14.34
N GLN A 59 3.98 -7.16 -13.15
CA GLN A 59 4.19 -8.49 -12.59
C GLN A 59 2.86 -9.18 -12.25
N LYS A 60 2.80 -10.48 -12.53
CA LYS A 60 1.61 -11.33 -12.33
C LYS A 60 1.13 -11.34 -10.86
N ASN A 61 2.04 -11.09 -9.93
CA ASN A 61 1.77 -10.91 -8.50
C ASN A 61 2.03 -9.45 -8.11
N SER A 62 1.15 -8.52 -8.48
CA SER A 62 1.36 -7.10 -8.16
C SER A 62 1.54 -6.89 -6.64
N PRO A 63 2.59 -6.17 -6.20
CA PRO A 63 2.87 -5.95 -4.77
C PRO A 63 1.81 -5.06 -4.12
N PHE A 64 1.04 -4.31 -4.92
CA PHE A 64 -0.05 -3.46 -4.48
C PHE A 64 -1.36 -4.22 -4.22
N ARG A 65 -1.34 -5.56 -4.20
CA ARG A 65 -2.56 -6.35 -3.99
C ARG A 65 -3.11 -6.16 -2.58
N SER A 66 -2.27 -6.25 -1.56
CA SER A 66 -2.63 -6.02 -0.16
C SER A 66 -1.51 -5.33 0.61
N VAL A 67 -1.80 -4.88 1.84
CA VAL A 67 -0.81 -4.28 2.73
C VAL A 67 0.36 -5.22 3.00
N GLU A 68 0.09 -6.52 3.21
CA GLU A 68 1.11 -7.54 3.42
C GLU A 68 2.06 -7.66 2.23
N THR A 69 1.52 -7.77 1.01
CA THR A 69 2.36 -7.92 -0.20
C THR A 69 3.17 -6.67 -0.50
N LEU A 70 2.66 -5.49 -0.13
CA LEU A 70 3.38 -4.24 -0.28
C LEU A 70 4.55 -4.17 0.70
N ALA A 71 4.33 -4.54 1.96
CA ALA A 71 5.38 -4.57 2.99
C ALA A 71 6.50 -5.56 2.65
N ASP A 72 6.14 -6.76 2.17
CA ASP A 72 7.10 -7.76 1.73
C ASP A 72 7.95 -7.25 0.55
N TYR A 73 7.31 -6.60 -0.42
CA TYR A 73 7.98 -6.01 -1.56
C TYR A 73 8.94 -4.88 -1.17
N ILE A 74 8.54 -3.99 -0.26
CA ILE A 74 9.41 -2.94 0.28
C ILE A 74 10.64 -3.57 0.96
N CYS A 75 10.45 -4.60 1.77
CA CYS A 75 11.56 -5.29 2.44
C CYS A 75 12.52 -5.95 1.44
N GLN A 76 11.98 -6.53 0.37
CA GLN A 76 12.79 -7.09 -0.71
C GLN A 76 13.66 -6.01 -1.36
N LEU A 77 13.07 -4.88 -1.74
CA LEU A 77 13.80 -3.76 -2.35
C LEU A 77 14.84 -3.14 -1.41
N ALA A 78 14.54 -3.06 -0.12
CA ALA A 78 15.46 -2.54 0.89
C ALA A 78 16.68 -3.45 1.15
N THR A 79 16.66 -4.69 0.69
CA THR A 79 17.74 -5.66 0.86
C THR A 79 18.60 -5.82 -0.42
N GLU A 80 18.20 -5.22 -1.54
CA GLU A 80 18.95 -5.24 -2.81
C GLU A 80 20.13 -4.25 -2.86
#